data_AF-A0A9P8E1W5-F1
#
_entry.id   AF-A0A9P8E1W5-F1
#
_cell.length_a   1.000
_cell.length_b   1.000
_cell.length_c   1.000
_cell.angle_alpha   90.00
_cell.angle_beta   90.00
_cell.angle_gamma   90.00
#
_symmetry.space_group_name_H-M   'P 1'
#
loop_
_entity.id
_entity.type
_entity.pdbx_description
1 polymer ?
#
loop_
_entity_poly.entity_id
_entity_poly.type
_entity_poly.pdbx_seq_one_letter_code
_entity_poly.pdbx_strand_id
1 'polypeptide(L)'
;ARYSAFATRVMINALFLEVWYHKRCPEALQDVVTEYKLRLALESWEKSLEICEPETVVVQLSAPHRGHPLIFNAMAVYRNTTARLMVDLKSVQEALRYHDPYEVAAAMTNARDKVKRSPEMLKVIQACFDCVEVAAVHGIRWVARTSATNWSIEHPLCGLDLMVILTLWLWRVEHDDEAPNAEEIAMYEKLRSLFDDDSVEMYGKLSSMVARVWGSMIDEVVVWGITKLMGESFKLHAQALSGYEEAMLAQEQAHSAPTMTSHNLAVAAY
;
A
#
# COMPACT_ATOMS: atom_id res chain seq x y z
N ALA A 1 -15.21 -5.11 30.43
CA ALA A 1 -13.91 -5.52 31.00
C ALA A 1 -12.84 -4.57 30.47
N ARG A 2 -11.86 -4.17 31.28
CA ARG A 2 -10.71 -3.36 30.83
C ARG A 2 -9.72 -4.29 30.10
N TYR A 3 -9.19 -3.85 28.97
CA TYR A 3 -8.26 -4.65 28.14
C TYR A 3 -6.83 -4.12 28.28
N SER A 4 -5.85 -5.00 28.46
CA SER A 4 -4.44 -4.58 28.50
C SER A 4 -3.89 -4.36 27.08
N ALA A 5 -2.75 -3.67 26.94
CA ALA A 5 -2.15 -3.47 25.61
C ALA A 5 -1.67 -4.80 25.01
N PHE A 6 -1.26 -5.76 25.86
CA PHE A 6 -1.00 -7.13 25.44
C PHE A 6 -2.26 -7.81 24.89
N ALA A 7 -3.39 -7.74 25.60
CA ALA A 7 -4.65 -8.32 25.15
C ALA A 7 -5.10 -7.74 23.81
N THR A 8 -4.99 -6.41 23.64
CA THR A 8 -5.27 -5.72 22.38
C THR A 8 -4.45 -6.28 21.22
N ARG A 9 -3.16 -6.51 21.42
CA ARG A 9 -2.28 -7.10 20.40
C ARG A 9 -2.65 -8.56 20.07
N VAL A 10 -3.00 -9.36 21.08
CA VAL A 10 -3.43 -10.75 20.85
C VAL A 10 -4.72 -10.79 20.03
N MET A 11 -5.71 -9.97 20.40
CA MET A 11 -7.01 -9.94 19.71
C MET A 11 -6.89 -9.55 18.23
N ILE A 12 -6.06 -8.56 17.89
CA ILE A 12 -5.93 -8.19 16.47
C ILE A 12 -5.23 -9.25 15.64
N ASN A 13 -4.26 -9.97 16.22
CA ASN A 13 -3.61 -11.08 15.53
C ASN A 13 -4.58 -12.24 15.29
N ALA A 14 -5.50 -12.50 16.23
CA ALA A 14 -6.58 -13.47 16.01
C ALA A 14 -7.49 -13.05 14.84
N LEU A 15 -7.93 -11.79 14.81
CA LEU A 15 -8.73 -11.26 13.70
C LEU A 15 -7.99 -11.30 12.36
N PHE A 16 -6.69 -11.00 12.36
CA PHE A 16 -5.84 -11.11 11.17
C PHE A 16 -5.82 -12.53 10.61
N LEU A 17 -5.69 -13.55 11.47
CA LEU A 17 -5.73 -14.95 11.05
C LEU A 17 -7.11 -15.36 10.52
N GLU A 18 -8.19 -14.87 11.13
CA GLU A 18 -9.55 -15.11 10.64
C GLU A 18 -9.78 -14.47 9.25
N VAL A 19 -9.31 -13.23 9.03
CA VAL A 19 -9.35 -12.60 7.71
C VAL A 19 -8.50 -13.37 6.70
N TRP A 20 -7.30 -13.81 7.10
CA TRP A 20 -6.47 -14.64 6.25
C TRP A 20 -7.18 -15.94 5.86
N TYR A 21 -7.78 -16.64 6.83
CA TYR A 21 -8.52 -17.87 6.57
C TYR A 21 -9.71 -17.61 5.62
N HIS A 22 -10.50 -16.57 5.90
CA HIS A 22 -11.63 -16.20 5.07
C HIS A 22 -11.24 -15.89 3.62
N LYS A 23 -10.10 -15.20 3.40
CA LYS A 23 -9.61 -14.88 2.06
C LYS A 23 -8.84 -16.01 1.37
N ARG A 24 -8.55 -17.12 2.06
CA ARG A 24 -7.75 -18.23 1.50
C ARG A 24 -8.47 -19.55 1.41
N CYS A 25 -9.57 -19.72 2.12
CA CYS A 25 -10.38 -20.92 2.13
C CYS A 25 -11.56 -20.77 1.14
N PRO A 26 -11.65 -21.59 0.07
CA PRO A 26 -12.74 -21.54 -0.92
C PRO A 26 -14.14 -21.63 -0.28
N GLU A 27 -14.28 -22.45 0.75
CA GLU A 27 -15.53 -22.62 1.50
C GLU A 27 -15.91 -21.36 2.28
N ALA A 28 -14.91 -20.65 2.82
CA ALA A 28 -15.14 -19.42 3.59
C ALA A 28 -15.45 -18.22 2.69
N LEU A 29 -14.96 -18.20 1.44
CA LEU A 29 -15.24 -17.13 0.46
C LEU A 29 -16.71 -17.06 0.05
N GLN A 30 -17.46 -18.17 0.17
CA GLN A 30 -18.89 -18.21 -0.12
C GLN A 30 -19.73 -17.63 1.04
N ASP A 31 -19.13 -17.44 2.21
CA ASP A 31 -19.80 -16.95 3.41
C ASP A 31 -19.71 -15.42 3.54
N VAL A 32 -20.64 -14.74 2.86
CA VAL A 32 -20.79 -13.28 2.92
C VAL A 32 -21.12 -12.79 4.34
N VAL A 33 -21.76 -13.64 5.17
CA VAL A 33 -22.09 -13.30 6.57
C VAL A 33 -20.81 -13.20 7.40
N THR A 34 -19.83 -14.06 7.15
CA THR A 34 -18.54 -14.02 7.83
C THR A 34 -17.76 -12.76 7.50
N GLU A 35 -17.73 -12.29 6.24
CA GLU A 35 -17.07 -11.03 5.89
C GLU A 35 -17.66 -9.84 6.66
N TYR A 36 -19.00 -9.77 6.74
CA TYR A 36 -19.68 -8.74 7.51
C TYR A 36 -19.34 -8.79 9.00
N LYS A 37 -19.32 -9.99 9.60
CA LYS A 37 -18.92 -10.19 11.00
C LYS A 37 -17.47 -9.77 11.26
N LEU A 38 -16.55 -10.08 10.34
CA LEU A 38 -15.14 -9.68 10.46
C LEU A 38 -14.98 -8.15 10.42
N ARG A 39 -15.74 -7.47 9.55
CA ARG A 39 -15.76 -5.99 9.53
C ARG A 39 -16.24 -5.42 10.87
N LEU A 40 -17.35 -5.92 11.40
CA LEU A 40 -17.86 -5.50 12.71
C LEU A 40 -16.87 -5.81 13.84
N ALA A 41 -16.18 -6.94 13.78
CA ALA A 41 -15.19 -7.33 14.77
C ALA A 41 -13.96 -6.41 14.74
N LEU A 42 -13.50 -6.00 13.55
CA LEU A 42 -12.42 -5.01 13.39
C LEU A 42 -12.82 -3.64 13.92
N GLU A 43 -14.03 -3.16 13.58
CA GLU A 43 -14.55 -1.90 14.14
C GLU A 43 -14.70 -1.96 15.67
N SER A 44 -15.14 -3.11 16.20
CA SER A 44 -15.26 -3.33 17.64
C SER A 44 -13.90 -3.37 18.33
N TRP A 45 -12.90 -3.95 17.68
CA TRP A 45 -11.52 -3.96 18.16
C TRP A 45 -10.95 -2.54 18.25
N GLU A 46 -11.15 -1.71 17.22
CA GLU A 46 -10.68 -0.31 17.22
C GLU A 46 -11.33 0.49 18.35
N LYS A 47 -12.66 0.39 18.52
CA LYS A 47 -13.39 1.04 19.62
C LYS A 47 -12.94 0.55 20.99
N SER A 48 -12.48 -0.70 21.10
CA SER A 48 -11.99 -1.25 22.37
C SER A 48 -10.72 -0.57 22.88
N LEU A 49 -10.00 0.17 22.02
CA LEU A 49 -8.82 0.95 22.43
C LEU A 49 -9.17 2.06 23.44
N GLU A 50 -10.39 2.59 23.41
CA GLU A 50 -10.85 3.62 24.36
C GLU A 50 -10.93 3.12 25.82
N ILE A 51 -11.11 1.82 26.00
CA ILE A 51 -11.19 1.15 27.31
C ILE A 51 -9.94 0.31 27.61
N CYS A 52 -8.87 0.53 26.82
CA CYS A 52 -7.59 -0.10 27.04
C CYS A 52 -6.88 0.56 28.24
N GLU A 53 -6.36 -0.26 29.14
CA GLU A 53 -5.50 0.15 30.24
C GLU A 53 -4.10 -0.43 30.00
N PRO A 54 -3.20 0.35 29.38
CA PRO A 54 -1.86 -0.13 29.07
C PRO A 54 -1.10 -0.48 30.33
N GLU A 55 -0.31 -1.56 30.26
CA GLU A 55 0.60 -1.94 31.32
C GLU A 55 1.62 -0.81 31.60
N THR A 56 2.10 -0.74 32.84
CA THR A 56 3.12 0.26 33.21
C THR A 56 4.43 -0.04 32.49
N VAL A 57 4.87 0.89 31.65
CA VAL A 57 6.15 0.77 30.94
C VAL A 57 7.27 1.23 31.88
N VAL A 58 7.98 0.28 32.49
CA VAL A 58 9.07 0.55 33.46
C VAL A 58 10.32 1.13 32.78
N VAL A 59 10.48 0.89 31.47
CA VAL A 59 11.61 1.36 30.66
C VAL A 59 11.11 2.36 29.64
N GLN A 60 11.55 3.63 29.72
CA GLN A 60 11.28 4.58 28.66
C GLN A 60 11.90 4.10 27.36
N LEU A 61 11.05 3.73 26.41
CA LEU A 61 11.49 3.42 25.06
C LEU A 61 11.73 4.74 24.34
N SER A 62 12.90 4.91 23.75
CA SER A 62 13.21 6.02 22.85
C SER A 62 12.52 5.79 21.51
N ALA A 63 11.19 5.70 21.55
CA ALA A 63 10.38 5.46 20.38
C ALA A 63 9.85 6.78 19.81
N PRO A 64 9.80 6.92 18.46
CA PRO A 64 9.18 8.08 17.81
C PRO A 64 7.69 8.16 18.10
N HIS A 65 7.03 7.01 18.26
CA HIS A 65 5.59 6.95 18.39
C HIS A 65 5.13 7.32 19.79
N ARG A 66 4.04 8.07 19.87
CA ARG A 66 3.32 8.31 21.12
C ARG A 66 2.49 7.06 21.47
N GLY A 67 2.50 6.69 22.75
CA GLY A 67 1.66 5.60 23.27
C GLY A 67 2.41 4.28 23.50
N HIS A 68 1.66 3.25 23.86
CA HIS A 68 2.22 1.95 24.23
C HIS A 68 2.70 1.17 22.98
N PRO A 69 3.92 0.62 22.96
CA PRO A 69 4.48 -0.05 21.77
C PRO A 69 3.65 -1.23 21.27
N LEU A 70 3.02 -1.98 22.18
CA LEU A 70 2.14 -3.08 21.76
C LEU A 70 0.90 -2.58 21.01
N ILE A 71 0.37 -1.41 21.38
CA ILE A 71 -0.76 -0.78 20.68
C ILE A 71 -0.27 -0.25 19.33
N PHE A 72 0.90 0.38 19.28
CA PHE A 72 1.51 0.85 18.04
C PHE A 72 1.68 -0.28 17.02
N ASN A 73 2.21 -1.43 17.44
CA ASN A 73 2.35 -2.60 16.57
C ASN A 73 0.98 -3.21 16.21
N ALA A 74 0.03 -3.24 17.16
CA ALA A 74 -1.31 -3.74 16.91
C ALA A 74 -2.07 -2.90 15.88
N MET A 75 -1.85 -1.58 15.85
CA MET A 75 -2.44 -0.68 14.84
C MET A 75 -1.91 -0.95 13.43
N ALA A 76 -0.64 -1.35 13.27
CA ALA A 76 -0.11 -1.76 11.97
C ALA A 76 -0.85 -3.01 11.45
N VAL A 77 -1.04 -4.01 12.32
CA VAL A 77 -1.81 -5.22 11.99
C VAL A 77 -3.26 -4.89 11.71
N TYR A 78 -3.89 -4.01 12.48
CA TYR A 78 -5.28 -3.58 12.27
C TYR A 78 -5.51 -2.97 10.89
N ARG A 79 -4.73 -1.95 10.54
CA ARG A 79 -4.83 -1.27 9.23
C ARG A 79 -4.66 -2.28 8.09
N ASN A 80 -3.67 -3.15 8.20
CA ASN A 80 -3.42 -4.19 7.22
C ASN A 80 -4.55 -5.23 7.14
N THR A 81 -5.13 -5.62 8.27
CA THR A 81 -6.25 -6.58 8.33
C THR A 81 -7.48 -6.03 7.65
N THR A 82 -7.82 -4.76 7.93
CA THR A 82 -8.92 -4.05 7.28
C THR A 82 -8.69 -3.94 5.77
N ALA A 83 -7.46 -3.62 5.35
CA ALA A 83 -7.09 -3.55 3.95
C ALA A 83 -7.20 -4.92 3.23
N ARG A 84 -6.68 -5.98 3.85
CA ARG A 84 -6.74 -7.36 3.31
C ARG A 84 -8.15 -7.93 3.26
N LEU A 85 -9.06 -7.45 4.12
CA LEU A 85 -10.47 -7.83 4.02
C LEU A 85 -11.12 -7.26 2.75
N MET A 86 -10.60 -6.16 2.20
CA MET A 86 -11.14 -5.52 0.99
C MET A 86 -10.37 -5.87 -0.27
N VAL A 87 -9.04 -5.95 -0.20
CA VAL A 87 -8.16 -6.15 -1.36
C VAL A 87 -7.44 -7.49 -1.24
N ASP A 88 -7.62 -8.35 -2.23
CA ASP A 88 -6.88 -9.60 -2.33
C ASP A 88 -5.51 -9.40 -3.01
N LEU A 89 -4.46 -9.38 -2.20
CA LEU A 89 -3.07 -9.33 -2.66
C LEU A 89 -2.37 -10.70 -2.58
N LYS A 90 -3.13 -11.80 -2.69
CA LYS A 90 -2.57 -13.17 -2.64
C LYS A 90 -1.37 -13.36 -3.56
N SER A 91 -1.46 -12.96 -4.83
CA SER A 91 -0.39 -13.12 -5.80
C SER A 91 0.91 -12.44 -5.36
N VAL A 92 0.82 -11.21 -4.82
CA VAL A 92 1.96 -10.45 -4.30
C VAL A 92 2.62 -11.20 -3.13
N GLN A 93 1.81 -11.71 -2.21
CA GLN A 93 2.30 -12.41 -1.02
C GLN A 93 2.91 -13.77 -1.36
N GLU A 94 2.43 -14.45 -2.40
CA GLU A 94 3.00 -15.71 -2.88
C GLU A 94 4.32 -15.49 -3.61
N ALA A 95 4.46 -14.39 -4.36
CA ALA A 95 5.70 -14.03 -5.06
C ALA A 95 6.88 -13.81 -4.10
N LEU A 96 6.62 -13.34 -2.87
CA LEU A 96 7.67 -13.18 -1.84
C LEU A 96 8.45 -14.46 -1.55
N ARG A 97 7.85 -15.65 -1.76
CA ARG A 97 8.49 -16.94 -1.48
C ARG A 97 9.73 -17.17 -2.35
N TYR A 98 9.73 -16.64 -3.56
CA TYR A 98 10.80 -16.88 -4.54
C TYR A 98 11.99 -15.94 -4.37
N HIS A 99 11.87 -14.91 -3.52
CA HIS A 99 12.91 -13.92 -3.26
C HIS A 99 13.44 -13.23 -4.53
N ASP A 100 12.58 -13.10 -5.55
CA ASP A 100 12.87 -12.37 -6.77
C ASP A 100 12.12 -11.02 -6.78
N PRO A 101 12.81 -9.87 -6.72
CA PRO A 101 12.16 -8.57 -6.72
C PRO A 101 11.40 -8.26 -8.02
N TYR A 102 11.78 -8.85 -9.16
CA TYR A 102 11.06 -8.67 -10.42
C TYR A 102 9.70 -9.37 -10.40
N GLU A 103 9.64 -10.59 -9.90
CA GLU A 103 8.37 -11.32 -9.77
C GLU A 103 7.42 -10.62 -8.80
N VAL A 104 7.94 -10.16 -7.66
CA VAL A 104 7.16 -9.42 -6.67
C VAL A 104 6.65 -8.11 -7.26
N ALA A 105 7.50 -7.32 -7.92
CA ALA A 105 7.09 -6.07 -8.56
C ALA A 105 6.05 -6.29 -9.67
N ALA A 106 6.22 -7.32 -10.49
CA ALA A 106 5.25 -7.70 -11.50
C ALA A 106 3.90 -8.08 -10.87
N ALA A 107 3.92 -8.86 -9.79
CA ALA A 107 2.70 -9.22 -9.05
C ALA A 107 2.01 -7.99 -8.45
N MET A 108 2.77 -7.02 -7.91
CA MET A 108 2.24 -5.74 -7.41
C MET A 108 1.52 -4.97 -8.51
N THR A 109 2.18 -4.74 -9.64
CA THR A 109 1.61 -4.02 -10.79
C THR A 109 0.38 -4.73 -11.36
N ASN A 110 0.40 -6.06 -11.42
CA ASN A 110 -0.72 -6.85 -11.94
C ASN A 110 -1.92 -6.89 -11.00
N ALA A 111 -1.76 -6.53 -9.72
CA ALA A 111 -2.87 -6.44 -8.76
C ALA A 111 -3.77 -5.20 -8.97
N ARG A 112 -3.51 -4.38 -10.00
CA ARG A 112 -4.26 -3.17 -10.35
C ARG A 112 -5.78 -3.40 -10.34
N ASP A 113 -6.24 -4.49 -10.95
CA ASP A 113 -7.66 -4.83 -11.07
C ASP A 113 -8.35 -5.10 -9.72
N LYS A 114 -7.57 -5.40 -8.67
CA LYS A 114 -8.06 -5.63 -7.30
C LYS A 114 -8.34 -4.34 -6.54
N VAL A 115 -7.76 -3.22 -6.97
CA VAL A 115 -7.95 -1.91 -6.35
C VAL A 115 -8.92 -1.09 -7.20
N LYS A 116 -10.16 -0.92 -6.73
CA LYS A 116 -11.20 -0.14 -7.40
C LYS A 116 -11.47 1.15 -6.65
N ARG A 117 -11.69 2.24 -7.38
CA ARG A 117 -12.14 3.51 -6.82
C ARG A 117 -13.56 3.37 -6.30
N SER A 118 -13.76 3.59 -4.99
CA SER A 118 -15.08 3.59 -4.35
C SER A 118 -15.01 4.28 -2.99
N PRO A 119 -16.16 4.68 -2.42
CA PRO A 119 -16.23 5.22 -1.05
C PRO A 119 -15.70 4.25 0.01
N GLU A 120 -15.92 2.95 -0.16
CA GLU A 120 -15.38 1.91 0.73
C GLU A 120 -13.86 1.83 0.60
N MET A 121 -13.31 1.94 -0.61
CA MET A 121 -11.88 1.97 -0.84
C MET A 121 -11.23 3.18 -0.15
N LEU A 122 -11.87 4.35 -0.16
CA LEU A 122 -11.35 5.53 0.54
C LEU A 122 -11.12 5.29 2.04
N LYS A 123 -11.88 4.42 2.69
CA LYS A 123 -11.64 4.01 4.09
C LYS A 123 -10.33 3.24 4.23
N VAL A 124 -10.02 2.37 3.27
CA VAL A 124 -8.73 1.65 3.21
C VAL A 124 -7.59 2.60 2.87
N ILE A 125 -7.81 3.57 1.97
CA ILE A 125 -6.81 4.60 1.64
C ILE A 125 -6.52 5.48 2.85
N GLN A 126 -7.51 5.80 3.69
CA GLN A 126 -7.25 6.48 4.96
C GLN A 126 -6.33 5.65 5.88
N ALA A 127 -6.50 4.33 5.96
CA ALA A 127 -5.59 3.47 6.72
C ALA A 127 -4.17 3.41 6.11
N CYS A 128 -4.06 3.52 4.78
CA CYS A 128 -2.77 3.62 4.10
C CYS A 128 -2.11 4.98 4.34
N PHE A 129 -2.88 6.07 4.29
CA PHE A 129 -2.46 7.43 4.65
C PHE A 129 -1.90 7.45 6.06
N ASP A 130 -2.64 6.94 7.04
CA ASP A 130 -2.19 6.92 8.44
C ASP A 130 -0.88 6.14 8.64
N CYS A 131 -0.59 5.18 7.77
CA CYS A 131 0.67 4.44 7.79
C CYS A 131 1.84 5.28 7.27
N VAL A 132 1.67 5.93 6.12
CA VAL A 132 2.72 6.75 5.51
C VAL A 132 2.93 8.09 6.22
N GLU A 133 1.87 8.68 6.78
CA GLU A 133 1.92 9.92 7.56
C GLU A 133 2.87 9.79 8.76
N VAL A 134 2.86 8.64 9.46
CA VAL A 134 3.80 8.39 10.56
C VAL A 134 5.24 8.50 10.09
N ALA A 135 5.57 7.98 8.90
CA ALA A 135 6.91 8.09 8.34
C ALA A 135 7.25 9.52 7.88
N ALA A 136 6.29 10.21 7.26
CA ALA A 136 6.47 11.59 6.80
C ALA A 136 6.70 12.56 7.96
N VAL A 137 5.85 12.53 9.00
CA VAL A 137 5.91 13.45 10.15
C VAL A 137 7.21 13.30 10.96
N HIS A 138 7.74 12.08 11.08
CA HIS A 138 9.01 11.85 11.78
C HIS A 138 10.24 12.04 10.88
N GLY A 139 10.03 12.24 9.58
CA GLY A 139 11.07 12.26 8.56
C GLY A 139 11.41 10.86 8.07
N ILE A 140 11.15 10.61 6.79
CA ILE A 140 11.34 9.31 6.14
C ILE A 140 12.76 8.76 6.36
N ARG A 141 13.78 9.60 6.19
CA ARG A 141 15.18 9.21 6.38
C ARG A 141 15.51 8.82 7.83
N TRP A 142 14.89 9.50 8.79
CA TRP A 142 15.08 9.18 10.20
C TRP A 142 14.40 7.86 10.55
N VAL A 143 13.19 7.63 10.05
CA VAL A 143 12.46 6.37 10.23
C VAL A 143 13.21 5.20 9.61
N ALA A 144 13.71 5.36 8.38
CA ALA A 144 14.52 4.34 7.69
C ALA A 144 15.66 3.80 8.57
N ARG A 145 16.40 4.70 9.22
CA ARG A 145 17.57 4.38 10.05
C ARG A 145 17.27 3.88 11.46
N THR A 146 16.07 4.17 11.98
CA THR A 146 15.70 3.87 13.38
C THR A 146 14.62 2.81 13.50
N SER A 147 13.99 2.42 12.39
CA SER A 147 12.97 1.36 12.30
C SER A 147 13.46 0.05 12.94
N ALA A 148 14.73 -0.32 12.73
CA ALA A 148 15.35 -1.52 13.29
C ALA A 148 15.23 -1.64 14.82
N THR A 149 15.17 -0.50 15.54
CA THR A 149 15.05 -0.46 17.00
C THR A 149 13.66 -0.04 17.49
N ASN A 150 12.78 0.42 16.60
CA ASN A 150 11.49 1.04 16.95
C ASN A 150 10.27 0.31 16.37
N TRP A 151 10.47 -0.56 15.39
CA TRP A 151 9.43 -1.36 14.77
C TRP A 151 9.57 -2.81 15.19
N SER A 152 8.43 -3.50 15.24
CA SER A 152 8.40 -4.95 15.11
C SER A 152 8.25 -5.37 13.65
N ILE A 153 8.48 -6.65 13.35
CA ILE A 153 8.42 -7.20 11.98
C ILE A 153 7.06 -6.97 11.31
N GLU A 154 5.98 -6.78 12.08
CA GLU A 154 4.67 -6.47 11.55
C GLU A 154 4.68 -5.19 10.70
N HIS A 155 5.44 -4.15 11.05
CA HIS A 155 5.43 -2.89 10.30
C HIS A 155 5.83 -3.02 8.82
N PRO A 156 7.00 -3.59 8.47
CA PRO A 156 7.36 -3.76 7.06
C PRO A 156 6.40 -4.71 6.32
N LEU A 157 5.93 -5.79 6.96
CA LEU A 157 5.01 -6.74 6.34
C LEU A 157 3.62 -6.14 6.09
N CYS A 158 3.07 -5.43 7.08
CA CYS A 158 1.79 -4.76 6.98
C CYS A 158 1.85 -3.58 6.02
N GLY A 159 2.96 -2.83 6.06
CA GLY A 159 3.22 -1.70 5.18
C GLY A 159 3.36 -2.10 3.71
N LEU A 160 3.87 -3.30 3.41
CA LEU A 160 3.90 -3.84 2.04
C LEU A 160 2.51 -3.79 1.38
N ASP A 161 1.51 -4.44 1.98
CA ASP A 161 0.18 -4.49 1.37
C ASP A 161 -0.46 -3.09 1.29
N LEU A 162 -0.32 -2.29 2.36
CA LEU A 162 -0.89 -0.95 2.41
C LEU A 162 -0.31 -0.05 1.31
N MET A 163 1.00 -0.10 1.09
CA MET A 163 1.64 0.73 0.08
C MET A 163 1.41 0.22 -1.33
N VAL A 164 1.26 -1.09 -1.55
CA VAL A 164 0.78 -1.62 -2.84
C VAL A 164 -0.62 -1.10 -3.14
N ILE A 165 -1.54 -1.14 -2.17
CA ILE A 165 -2.91 -0.61 -2.36
C ILE A 165 -2.88 0.89 -2.65
N LEU A 166 -2.13 1.65 -1.86
CA LEU A 166 -2.03 3.10 -2.00
C LEU A 166 -1.49 3.52 -3.37
N THR A 167 -0.40 2.90 -3.81
CA THR A 167 0.25 3.22 -5.09
C THR A 167 -0.64 2.87 -6.28
N LEU A 168 -1.34 1.74 -6.23
CA LEU A 168 -2.32 1.35 -7.25
C LEU A 168 -3.56 2.25 -7.26
N TRP A 169 -4.06 2.68 -6.09
CA TRP A 169 -5.20 3.61 -6.02
C TRP A 169 -4.82 4.99 -6.56
N LEU A 170 -3.65 5.51 -6.20
CA LEU A 170 -3.12 6.75 -6.75
C LEU A 170 -2.99 6.66 -8.27
N TRP A 171 -2.45 5.55 -8.77
CA TRP A 171 -2.33 5.32 -10.21
C TRP A 171 -3.70 5.35 -10.90
N ARG A 172 -4.73 4.74 -10.29
CA ARG A 172 -6.12 4.77 -10.79
C ARG A 172 -6.69 6.19 -10.83
N VAL A 173 -6.48 6.98 -9.78
CA VAL A 173 -6.89 8.40 -9.76
C VAL A 173 -6.18 9.21 -10.86
N GLU A 174 -4.92 8.88 -11.16
CA GLU A 174 -4.11 9.59 -12.16
C GLU A 174 -4.38 9.18 -13.61
N HIS A 175 -4.94 7.99 -13.87
CA HIS A 175 -5.02 7.38 -15.21
C HIS A 175 -6.41 6.87 -15.63
N ASP A 176 -7.37 6.70 -14.71
CA ASP A 176 -8.72 6.31 -15.10
C ASP A 176 -9.39 7.46 -15.88
N ASP A 177 -10.11 7.12 -16.97
CA ASP A 177 -10.80 8.10 -17.81
C ASP A 177 -11.87 8.91 -17.05
N GLU A 178 -12.44 8.31 -16.01
CA GLU A 178 -13.42 8.96 -15.14
C GLU A 178 -12.71 9.93 -14.19
N ALA A 179 -13.10 11.21 -14.24
CA ALA A 179 -12.56 12.22 -13.32
C ALA A 179 -12.78 11.84 -11.84
N PRO A 180 -11.80 12.08 -10.95
CA PRO A 180 -11.95 11.79 -9.54
C PRO A 180 -13.04 12.67 -8.91
N ASN A 181 -13.78 12.10 -7.96
CA ASN A 181 -14.79 12.85 -7.22
C ASN A 181 -14.16 13.76 -6.14
N ALA A 182 -14.96 14.60 -5.49
CA ALA A 182 -14.46 15.57 -4.51
C ALA A 182 -13.72 14.94 -3.31
N GLU A 183 -14.16 13.78 -2.83
CA GLU A 183 -13.51 13.08 -1.71
C GLU A 183 -12.17 12.47 -2.14
N GLU A 184 -12.09 11.94 -3.37
CA GLU A 184 -10.87 11.41 -3.96
C GLU A 184 -9.84 12.52 -4.21
N ILE A 185 -10.27 13.67 -4.72
CA ILE A 185 -9.41 14.85 -4.89
C ILE A 185 -8.87 15.30 -3.53
N ALA A 186 -9.73 15.41 -2.51
CA ALA A 186 -9.30 15.80 -1.17
C ALA A 186 -8.28 14.82 -0.58
N MET A 187 -8.48 13.51 -0.75
CA MET A 187 -7.53 12.49 -0.30
C MET A 187 -6.20 12.55 -1.08
N TYR A 188 -6.26 12.76 -2.39
CA TYR A 188 -5.08 12.89 -3.25
C TYR A 188 -4.22 14.09 -2.83
N GLU A 189 -4.82 15.26 -2.64
CA GLU A 189 -4.12 16.47 -2.18
C GLU A 189 -3.56 16.30 -0.76
N LYS A 190 -4.32 15.65 0.12
CA LYS A 190 -3.86 15.30 1.47
C LYS A 190 -2.59 14.44 1.41
N LEU A 191 -2.56 13.40 0.56
CA LEU A 191 -1.37 12.58 0.34
C LEU A 191 -0.23 13.37 -0.28
N ARG A 192 -0.50 14.22 -1.27
CA ARG A 192 0.50 15.07 -1.93
C ARG A 192 1.22 15.94 -0.91
N SER A 193 0.49 16.56 0.02
CA SER A 193 1.04 17.45 1.05
C SER A 193 1.98 16.78 2.07
N LEU A 194 2.08 15.45 2.09
CA LEU A 194 3.06 14.74 2.90
C LEU A 194 4.48 14.81 2.31
N PHE A 195 4.60 15.19 1.04
CA PHE A 195 5.84 15.22 0.28
C PHE A 195 6.10 16.66 -0.21
N ASP A 196 7.38 17.03 -0.29
CA ASP A 196 7.77 18.35 -0.79
C ASP A 196 7.51 18.44 -2.30
N ASP A 197 7.13 19.61 -2.82
CA ASP A 197 6.75 19.80 -4.23
C ASP A 197 7.92 19.41 -5.17
N ASP A 198 9.15 19.73 -4.78
CA ASP A 198 10.38 19.34 -5.48
C ASP A 198 10.48 17.80 -5.67
N SER A 199 10.00 17.04 -4.70
CA SER A 199 10.00 15.58 -4.79
C SER A 199 8.94 15.06 -5.76
N VAL A 200 7.77 15.70 -5.80
CA VAL A 200 6.68 15.30 -6.71
C VAL A 200 7.06 15.60 -8.16
N GLU A 201 7.63 16.78 -8.42
CA GLU A 201 8.10 17.17 -9.75
C GLU A 201 9.20 16.23 -10.27
N MET A 202 10.12 15.80 -9.40
CA MET A 202 11.21 14.91 -9.78
C MET A 202 10.72 13.50 -10.21
N TYR A 203 9.61 13.02 -9.66
CA TYR A 203 9.11 11.65 -9.91
C TYR A 203 7.87 11.59 -10.83
N GLY A 204 7.34 12.74 -11.23
CA GLY A 204 6.24 12.90 -12.20
C GLY A 204 4.85 12.71 -11.61
N LYS A 205 4.57 11.52 -11.05
CA LYS A 205 3.26 11.14 -10.50
C LYS A 205 3.38 10.75 -9.02
N LEU A 206 2.30 10.96 -8.27
CA LEU A 206 2.25 10.65 -6.84
C LEU A 206 2.33 9.14 -6.60
N SER A 207 1.72 8.33 -7.48
CA SER A 207 1.79 6.85 -7.41
C SER A 207 3.23 6.30 -7.46
N SER A 208 4.00 6.68 -8.48
CA SER A 208 5.40 6.26 -8.66
C SER A 208 6.32 6.84 -7.57
N MET A 209 6.08 8.09 -7.15
CA MET A 209 6.81 8.72 -6.05
C MET A 209 6.64 7.94 -4.74
N VAL A 210 5.39 7.68 -4.33
CA VAL A 210 5.10 6.96 -3.07
C VAL A 210 5.76 5.58 -3.09
N ALA A 211 5.64 4.85 -4.20
CA ALA A 211 6.30 3.55 -4.37
C ALA A 211 7.82 3.65 -4.17
N ARG A 212 8.47 4.63 -4.81
CA ARG A 212 9.93 4.79 -4.74
C ARG A 212 10.42 5.27 -3.37
N VAL A 213 9.71 6.21 -2.75
CA VAL A 213 10.04 6.73 -1.42
C VAL A 213 9.92 5.61 -0.40
N TRP A 214 8.82 4.85 -0.41
CA TRP A 214 8.64 3.71 0.47
C TRP A 214 9.68 2.62 0.22
N GLY A 215 9.94 2.28 -1.05
CA GLY A 215 10.94 1.30 -1.44
C GLY A 215 12.35 1.67 -0.99
N SER A 216 12.70 2.96 -1.05
CA SER A 216 14.00 3.45 -0.56
C SER A 216 14.08 3.43 0.96
N MET A 217 12.99 3.79 1.65
CA MET A 217 12.93 3.76 3.11
C MET A 217 13.07 2.34 3.66
N ILE A 218 12.34 1.36 3.12
CA ILE A 218 12.33 -0.01 3.63
C ILE A 218 13.65 -0.75 3.30
N ASP A 219 14.30 -0.41 2.19
CA ASP A 219 15.60 -0.98 1.79
C ASP A 219 16.73 -0.62 2.78
N GLU A 220 16.65 0.52 3.47
CA GLU A 220 17.61 0.89 4.52
C GLU A 220 17.40 0.09 5.84
N VAL A 221 16.32 -0.67 5.97
CA VAL A 221 16.00 -1.45 7.18
C VAL A 221 16.71 -2.80 7.16
N VAL A 222 17.93 -2.87 7.67
CA VAL A 222 18.82 -4.04 7.47
C VAL A 222 18.58 -5.24 8.41
N VAL A 223 17.77 -5.12 9.45
CA VAL A 223 17.62 -6.17 10.48
C VAL A 223 16.72 -7.34 10.06
N TRP A 224 15.92 -7.16 9.00
CA TRP A 224 15.01 -8.19 8.50
C TRP A 224 15.30 -8.44 7.02
N GLY A 225 15.86 -9.61 6.67
CA GLY A 225 16.32 -9.86 5.28
C GLY A 225 15.26 -9.66 4.17
N ILE A 226 13.97 -9.74 4.50
CA ILE A 226 12.87 -9.54 3.55
C ILE A 226 12.68 -8.08 3.12
N THR A 227 13.13 -7.09 3.90
CA THR A 227 12.93 -5.66 3.60
C THR A 227 13.69 -5.22 2.37
N LYS A 228 14.89 -5.76 2.13
CA LYS A 228 15.68 -5.52 0.93
C LYS A 228 14.93 -5.97 -0.33
N LEU A 229 14.39 -7.19 -0.30
CA LEU A 229 13.54 -7.72 -1.37
C LEU A 229 12.34 -6.78 -1.63
N MET A 230 11.64 -6.38 -0.57
CA MET A 230 10.49 -5.47 -0.69
C MET A 230 10.90 -4.11 -1.26
N GLY A 231 12.02 -3.55 -0.81
CA GLY A 231 12.52 -2.26 -1.25
C GLY A 231 12.90 -2.25 -2.72
N GLU A 232 13.63 -3.27 -3.18
CA GLU A 232 13.93 -3.48 -4.60
C GLU A 232 12.66 -3.67 -5.43
N SER A 233 11.70 -4.47 -4.93
CA SER A 233 10.41 -4.69 -5.60
C SER A 233 9.61 -3.39 -5.78
N PHE A 234 9.55 -2.53 -4.76
CA PHE A 234 8.87 -1.24 -4.85
C PHE A 234 9.54 -0.27 -5.82
N LYS A 235 10.88 -0.30 -5.93
CA LYS A 235 11.61 0.54 -6.91
C LYS A 235 11.30 0.09 -8.34
N LEU A 236 11.22 -1.23 -8.59
CA LEU A 236 10.81 -1.80 -9.88
C LEU A 236 9.33 -1.51 -10.17
N HIS A 237 8.46 -1.63 -9.16
CA HIS A 237 7.05 -1.27 -9.28
C HIS A 237 6.87 0.21 -9.62
N ALA A 238 7.62 1.12 -8.98
CA ALA A 238 7.62 2.54 -9.30
C ALA A 238 8.03 2.81 -10.75
N GLN A 239 9.03 2.09 -11.27
CA GLN A 239 9.42 2.18 -12.68
C GLN A 239 8.30 1.69 -13.60
N ALA A 240 7.61 0.60 -13.25
CA ALA A 240 6.48 0.11 -14.02
C ALA A 240 5.33 1.14 -14.05
N LEU A 241 4.99 1.75 -12.91
CA LEU A 241 3.95 2.78 -12.83
C LEU A 241 4.26 3.99 -13.73
N SER A 242 5.53 4.42 -13.81
CA SER A 242 5.97 5.49 -14.73
C SER A 242 6.03 5.02 -16.19
N GLY A 243 6.53 3.80 -16.46
CA GLY A 243 6.73 3.29 -17.82
C GLY A 243 5.44 3.03 -18.61
N TYR A 244 4.31 2.81 -17.92
CA TYR A 244 3.00 2.77 -18.58
C TYR A 244 2.69 4.06 -19.33
N GLU A 245 3.17 5.21 -18.84
CA GLU A 245 2.97 6.51 -19.45
C GLU A 245 3.75 6.65 -20.77
N GLU A 246 5.02 6.24 -20.79
CA GLU A 246 5.83 6.22 -22.02
C GLU A 246 5.18 5.35 -23.11
N ALA A 247 4.63 4.19 -22.72
CA ALA A 247 3.93 3.30 -23.64
C ALA A 247 2.60 3.89 -24.14
N MET A 248 1.79 4.49 -23.25
CA MET A 248 0.53 5.15 -23.63
C MET A 248 0.75 6.37 -24.53
N LEU A 249 1.70 7.25 -24.18
CA LEU A 249 2.07 8.41 -24.99
C LEU A 249 2.61 8.01 -26.36
N ALA A 250 3.45 6.96 -26.43
CA ALA A 250 3.93 6.42 -27.69
C ALA A 250 2.77 5.85 -28.54
N GLN A 251 1.78 5.23 -27.90
CA GLN A 251 0.60 4.69 -28.58
C GLN A 251 -0.34 5.80 -29.08
N GLU A 252 -0.57 6.87 -28.31
CA GLU A 252 -1.33 8.05 -28.73
C GLU A 252 -0.63 8.81 -29.87
N GLN A 253 0.69 8.96 -29.81
CA GLN A 253 1.49 9.53 -30.90
C GLN A 253 1.44 8.67 -32.17
N ALA A 254 1.43 7.33 -32.03
CA ALA A 254 1.26 6.42 -33.16
C ALA A 254 -0.14 6.50 -33.78
N HIS A 255 -1.19 6.73 -32.98
CA HIS A 255 -2.57 6.89 -33.47
C HIS A 255 -2.86 8.27 -34.07
N SER A 256 -2.10 9.30 -33.68
CA SER A 256 -2.22 10.67 -34.20
C SER A 256 -1.28 10.98 -35.37
N ALA A 257 -0.32 10.09 -35.67
CA ALA A 257 0.53 10.19 -36.85
C ALA A 257 -0.32 10.07 -38.13
N PRO A 258 -0.27 11.03 -39.07
CA PRO A 258 -1.03 10.95 -40.31
C PRO A 258 -0.54 9.74 -41.12
N THR A 259 -1.48 8.85 -41.49
CA THR A 259 -1.23 7.79 -42.47
C THR A 259 -0.70 8.41 -43.77
N MET A 260 0.60 8.27 -44.00
CA MET A 260 1.23 8.58 -45.28
C MET A 260 0.61 7.66 -46.32
N THR A 261 -0.31 8.18 -47.12
CA THR A 261 -0.83 7.53 -48.31
C THR A 261 0.34 7.30 -49.25
N SER A 262 0.75 6.03 -49.39
CA SER A 262 1.71 5.60 -50.40
C SER A 262 1.13 5.89 -51.78
N HIS A 263 1.60 6.95 -52.42
CA HIS A 263 1.33 7.23 -53.83
C HIS A 263 2.04 6.15 -54.66
N ASN A 264 1.30 5.14 -55.10
CA ASN A 264 1.78 4.16 -56.06
C ASN A 264 2.00 4.86 -57.41
N LEU A 265 3.26 5.15 -57.72
CA LEU A 265 3.70 5.51 -59.06
C LEU A 265 3.47 4.31 -59.99
N ALA A 266 2.47 4.42 -60.86
CA ALA A 266 2.29 3.49 -61.96
C ALA A 266 3.46 3.66 -62.95
N VAL A 267 4.35 2.67 -62.99
CA VAL A 267 5.34 2.52 -64.05
C VAL A 267 4.64 1.85 -65.23
N ALA A 268 4.30 2.64 -66.24
CA ALA A 268 3.94 2.13 -67.55
C ALA A 268 5.21 1.63 -68.26
N ALA A 269 5.27 0.33 -68.54
CA ALA A 269 6.25 -0.25 -69.45
C ALA A 269 5.63 -0.33 -70.85
N TYR A 270 6.31 0.32 -71.81
CA TYR A 270 6.20 0.05 -73.24
C TYR A 270 7.14 -1.11 -73.61
#